data_AF-A0A257MAY1-F1
#
_entry.id   AF-A0A257MAY1-F1
#
_cell.length_a   1.000
_cell.length_b   1.000
_cell.length_c   1.000
_cell.angle_alpha   90.00
_cell.angle_beta   90.00
_cell.angle_gamma   90.00
#
_symmetry.space_group_name_H-M   'P 1'
#
loop_
_entity.id
_entity.type
_entity.pdbx_description
1 polymer ?
#
loop_
_entity_poly.entity_id
_entity_poly.type
_entity_poly.pdbx_seq_one_letter_code
_entity_poly.pdbx_strand_id
1 'polypeptide(L)'
;MPKTFTPGKSELFWCDQCNLPLLSDECSACKSPGRKIEISPPGDIRLCSERGRDILLKLFDEVYGCSDFLEGRIILLNKIAGLDRRDQVILDGRHIAT
;
A
#
# COMPACT_ATOMS: atom_id res chain seq x y z
N MET A 1 -32.41 18.68 4.69
CA MET A 1 -31.26 18.72 3.76
C MET A 1 -30.61 17.34 3.77
N PRO A 2 -30.52 16.64 2.63
CA PRO A 2 -29.80 15.37 2.60
C PRO A 2 -28.31 15.67 2.86
N LYS A 3 -27.72 15.02 3.86
CA LYS A 3 -26.29 15.12 4.12
C LYS A 3 -25.58 14.33 3.02
N THR A 4 -25.03 15.02 2.03
CA THR A 4 -24.18 14.40 1.02
C THR A 4 -22.89 13.97 1.70
N PHE A 5 -22.66 12.65 1.82
CA PHE A 5 -21.39 12.11 2.30
C PHE A 5 -20.32 12.36 1.25
N THR A 6 -19.31 13.15 1.60
CA THR A 6 -18.07 13.27 0.82
C THR A 6 -17.04 12.40 1.52
N PRO A 7 -16.54 11.32 0.90
CA PRO A 7 -15.44 10.55 1.48
C PRO A 7 -14.27 11.48 1.78
N GLY A 8 -13.66 11.34 2.96
CA GLY A 8 -12.41 12.03 3.26
C GLY A 8 -11.35 11.67 2.20
N LYS A 9 -10.42 12.58 1.93
CA LYS A 9 -9.27 12.25 1.09
C LYS A 9 -8.40 11.25 1.85
N SER A 10 -8.27 10.03 1.33
CA SER A 10 -7.30 9.06 1.84
C SER A 10 -5.91 9.47 1.35
N GLU A 11 -5.14 10.12 2.20
CA GLU A 11 -3.75 10.44 1.94
C GLU A 11 -2.87 9.47 2.73
N LEU A 12 -1.83 8.96 2.08
CA LEU A 12 -0.81 8.13 2.71
C LEU A 12 0.55 8.67 2.30
N PHE A 13 1.48 8.65 3.25
CA PHE A 13 2.87 9.02 3.03
C PHE A 13 3.78 7.84 3.39
N TRP A 14 5.03 7.91 2.98
CA TRP A 14 6.06 6.93 3.29
C TRP A 14 7.30 7.61 3.84
N CYS A 15 7.85 7.08 4.93
CA CYS A 15 9.17 7.46 5.39
C CYS A 15 10.21 6.59 4.69
N ASP A 16 11.01 7.16 3.79
CA ASP A 16 12.08 6.41 3.12
C ASP A 16 13.27 6.07 4.07
N GLN A 17 13.38 6.74 5.22
CA GLN A 17 14.42 6.45 6.24
C GLN A 17 14.05 5.27 7.14
N CYS A 18 12.84 5.30 7.73
CA CYS A 18 12.36 4.22 8.60
C CYS A 18 11.75 3.05 7.83
N ASN A 19 11.47 3.23 6.54
CA ASN A 19 10.69 2.33 5.70
C ASN A 19 9.30 1.99 6.28
N LEU A 20 8.57 3.04 6.68
CA LEU A 20 7.26 2.92 7.33
C LEU A 20 6.19 3.75 6.62
N PRO A 21 4.94 3.26 6.53
CA PRO A 21 3.82 4.09 6.13
C PRO A 21 3.47 5.12 7.19
N LEU A 22 3.07 6.30 6.75
CA LEU A 22 2.75 7.46 7.58
C LEU A 22 1.36 8.00 7.25
N LEU A 23 0.70 8.53 8.29
CA LEU A 23 -0.57 9.27 8.17
C LEU A 23 -0.36 10.79 8.02
N SER A 24 0.89 11.25 8.13
CA SER A 24 1.31 12.64 8.01
C SER A 24 2.52 12.76 7.09
N ASP A 25 2.79 13.97 6.63
CA ASP A 25 3.95 14.34 5.81
C ASP A 25 5.28 14.43 6.60
N GLU A 26 5.28 14.12 7.90
CA GLU A 26 6.47 13.97 8.74
C GLU A 26 6.44 12.63 9.48
N CYS A 27 7.60 11.95 9.57
CA CYS A 27 7.75 10.74 10.35
C CYS A 27 7.91 11.03 11.85
N SER A 28 6.99 10.53 12.67
CA SER A 28 7.06 10.69 14.13
C SER A 28 8.31 10.07 14.77
N ALA A 29 8.88 9.03 14.16
CA ALA A 29 10.03 8.28 14.68
C ALA A 29 11.38 8.94 14.39
N CYS A 30 11.65 9.34 13.13
CA CYS A 30 12.94 9.91 12.73
C CYS A 30 12.89 11.40 12.34
N LYS A 31 11.71 12.04 12.36
CA LYS A 31 11.48 13.45 11.98
C LYS A 31 11.80 13.81 10.53
N SER A 32 12.06 12.81 9.68
CA SER A 32 12.26 13.03 8.25
C SER A 32 10.94 13.31 7.53
N PRO A 33 10.94 14.07 6.43
CA PRO A 33 9.75 14.28 5.62
C PRO A 33 9.24 12.96 5.02
N GLY A 34 7.93 12.82 4.95
CA GLY A 34 7.20 11.72 4.35
C GLY A 34 6.87 12.00 2.89
N ARG A 35 7.21 11.07 2.01
CA ARG A 35 6.84 11.13 0.59
C ARG A 35 5.39 10.70 0.40
N LYS A 36 4.57 11.53 -0.21
CA LYS A 36 3.18 11.16 -0.56
C LYS A 36 3.17 9.98 -1.54
N ILE A 37 2.32 8.99 -1.29
CA ILE A 37 2.13 7.84 -2.17
C ILE A 37 0.89 8.07 -3.04
N GLU A 38 0.98 7.73 -4.33
CA GLU A 38 -0.17 7.70 -5.23
C GLU A 38 -1.03 6.45 -4.99
N ILE A 39 -2.30 6.68 -4.66
CA ILE A 39 -3.22 5.61 -4.28
C ILE A 39 -4.46 5.69 -5.14
N SER A 40 -4.84 4.55 -5.72
CA SER A 40 -6.07 4.44 -6.50
C SER A 40 -7.30 4.53 -5.59
N PRO A 41 -8.40 5.21 -5.99
CA PRO A 41 -9.64 5.22 -5.21
C PRO A 41 -10.17 3.80 -4.98
N PRO A 42 -10.79 3.52 -3.81
CA PRO A 42 -11.21 4.47 -2.77
C PRO A 42 -10.15 4.85 -1.73
N GLY A 43 -8.92 4.32 -1.81
CA GLY A 43 -7.93 4.53 -0.76
C GLY A 43 -8.23 3.73 0.52
N ASP A 44 -8.69 2.49 0.34
CA ASP A 44 -8.94 1.51 1.41
C ASP A 44 -7.67 0.67 1.58
N ILE A 45 -6.75 1.22 2.39
CA ILE A 45 -5.39 0.71 2.56
C ILE A 45 -5.35 -0.25 3.74
N ARG A 46 -4.74 -1.41 3.54
CA ARG A 46 -4.57 -2.45 4.57
C ARG A 46 -3.17 -3.04 4.54
N LEU A 47 -2.71 -3.50 5.70
CA LEU A 47 -1.54 -4.36 5.80
C LEU A 47 -1.83 -5.68 5.08
N CYS A 48 -0.86 -6.17 4.32
CA CYS A 48 -0.94 -7.49 3.72
C CYS A 48 -0.89 -8.55 4.84
N SER A 49 -1.89 -9.43 4.87
CA SER A 49 -1.90 -10.56 5.80
C SER A 49 -0.86 -11.61 5.39
N GLU A 50 -0.52 -12.52 6.30
CA GLU A 50 0.40 -13.65 6.01
C GLU A 50 -0.07 -14.45 4.80
N ARG A 51 -1.34 -14.87 4.77
CA ARG A 51 -1.92 -15.56 3.60
C ARG A 51 -1.87 -14.73 2.32
N GLY A 52 -2.02 -13.41 2.43
CA GLY A 52 -1.88 -12.51 1.28
C GLY A 52 -0.45 -12.49 0.75
N ARG A 53 0.53 -12.47 1.65
CA ARG A 53 1.95 -12.56 1.31
C ARG A 53 2.28 -13.88 0.62
N ASP A 54 1.78 -15.01 1.12
CA ASP A 54 2.02 -16.33 0.49
C ASP A 54 1.52 -16.36 -0.96
N ILE A 55 0.34 -15.78 -1.21
CA ILE A 55 -0.22 -15.65 -2.56
C ILE A 55 0.67 -14.77 -3.44
N LEU A 56 1.14 -13.63 -2.93
CA LEU A 56 2.03 -12.74 -3.67
C LEU A 56 3.36 -13.41 -3.99
N LEU A 57 4.01 -14.07 -3.03
CA LEU A 57 5.27 -14.78 -3.24
C LEU A 57 5.13 -15.79 -4.39
N LYS A 58 4.10 -16.63 -4.30
CA LYS A 58 3.78 -17.62 -5.33
C LYS A 58 3.53 -16.98 -6.70
N LEU A 59 2.71 -15.93 -6.77
CA LEU A 59 2.40 -15.26 -8.04
C LEU A 59 3.63 -14.60 -8.67
N PHE A 60 4.48 -13.96 -7.86
CA PHE A 60 5.70 -13.34 -8.35
C PHE A 60 6.72 -14.38 -8.84
N ASP A 61 6.87 -15.50 -8.14
CA ASP A 61 7.68 -16.62 -8.62
C ASP A 61 7.12 -17.23 -9.91
N GLU A 62 5.81 -17.42 -10.02
CA GLU A 62 5.18 -17.97 -11.21
C GLU A 62 5.30 -17.06 -12.44
N VAL A 63 5.14 -15.73 -12.26
CA VAL A 63 5.12 -14.77 -13.37
C VAL A 63 6.50 -14.25 -13.73
N TYR A 64 7.36 -14.00 -12.73
CA TYR A 64 8.66 -13.35 -12.91
C TYR A 64 9.85 -14.23 -12.55
N GLY A 65 9.63 -15.38 -11.91
CA GLY A 65 10.69 -16.29 -11.48
C GLY A 65 11.45 -15.83 -10.23
N CYS A 66 10.98 -14.79 -9.53
CA CYS A 66 11.55 -14.35 -8.27
C CYS A 66 10.55 -13.60 -7.38
N SER A 67 10.64 -13.85 -6.07
CA SER A 67 9.78 -13.22 -5.08
C SER A 67 10.51 -12.78 -3.79
N ASP A 68 11.78 -13.14 -3.63
CA ASP A 68 12.61 -12.89 -2.44
C ASP A 68 12.60 -11.43 -1.96
N PHE A 69 12.43 -10.47 -2.88
CA PHE A 69 12.39 -9.05 -2.56
C PHE A 69 11.16 -8.64 -1.73
N LEU A 70 10.13 -9.50 -1.63
CA LEU A 70 8.95 -9.29 -0.80
C LEU A 70 9.17 -9.73 0.66
N GLU A 71 10.17 -10.56 0.93
CA GLU A 71 10.40 -11.14 2.26
C GLU A 71 10.79 -10.09 3.31
N GLY A 72 10.24 -10.23 4.52
CA GLY A 72 10.57 -9.35 5.66
C GLY A 72 10.14 -7.88 5.52
N ARG A 73 9.54 -7.48 4.39
CA ARG A 73 9.13 -6.09 4.15
C ARG A 73 7.66 -5.83 4.43
N ILE A 74 7.32 -4.58 4.73
CA ILE A 74 5.92 -4.14 4.86
C ILE A 74 5.30 -4.07 3.47
N ILE A 75 4.24 -4.83 3.26
CA ILE A 75 3.43 -4.80 2.05
C ILE A 75 2.08 -4.20 2.42
N LEU A 76 1.68 -3.16 1.70
CA LEU A 76 0.33 -2.61 1.77
C LEU A 76 -0.48 -3.05 0.54
N LEU A 77 -1.76 -3.29 0.77
CA LEU A 77 -2.74 -3.53 -0.27
C LEU A 77 -3.74 -2.40 -0.25
N ASN A 78 -4.02 -1.82 -1.41
CA ASN A 78 -5.12 -0.85 -1.53
C ASN A 78 -6.16 -1.39 -2.50
N LYS A 79 -7.42 -1.44 -2.07
CA LYS A 79 -8.52 -1.83 -2.96
C LYS A 79 -8.59 -0.86 -4.15
N ILE A 80 -8.71 -1.40 -5.36
CA ILE A 80 -8.98 -0.60 -6.55
C ILE A 80 -10.48 -0.65 -6.87
N ALA A 81 -11.04 0.47 -7.30
CA ALA A 81 -12.41 0.53 -7.78
C ALA A 81 -12.65 -0.43 -8.98
N GLY A 82 -13.75 -1.16 -8.94
CA GLY A 82 -14.11 -2.13 -9.99
C GLY A 82 -15.07 -3.18 -9.47
N LEU A 83 -15.66 -3.97 -10.39
CA LEU A 83 -16.45 -5.14 -10.04
C LEU A 83 -15.56 -6.28 -9.52
N ASP A 84 -14.36 -6.40 -10.11
CA ASP A 84 -13.36 -7.36 -9.69
C ASP A 84 -12.68 -6.94 -8.39
N ARG A 85 -12.38 -7.91 -7.54
CA ARG A 85 -11.59 -7.68 -6.34
C ARG A 85 -10.11 -7.63 -6.71
N ARG A 86 -9.62 -6.44 -7.05
CA ARG A 86 -8.20 -6.18 -7.33
C ARG A 86 -7.60 -5.26 -6.27
N ASP A 87 -6.34 -5.49 -5.96
CA ASP A 87 -5.60 -4.72 -4.98
C ASP A 87 -4.33 -4.17 -5.62
N GLN A 88 -4.11 -2.87 -5.46
CA GLN A 88 -2.83 -2.24 -5.70
C GLN A 88 -1.84 -2.74 -4.64
N VAL A 89 -0.77 -3.40 -5.07
CA VAL A 89 0.29 -3.89 -4.19
C VAL A 89 1.35 -2.80 -4.04
N ILE A 90 1.59 -2.37 -2.81
CA ILE A 90 2.52 -1.29 -2.47
C ILE A 90 3.64 -1.85 -1.59
N LEU A 91 4.89 -1.67 -2.02
CA LEU A 91 6.11 -2.07 -1.32
C LEU A 91 7.04 -0.87 -1.23
N ASP A 92 7.62 -0.60 -0.05
CA ASP A 92 8.53 0.55 0.17
C ASP A 92 7.92 1.89 -0.32
N GLY A 93 6.60 2.02 -0.14
CA GLY A 93 5.81 3.17 -0.58
C GLY A 93 5.72 3.35 -2.11
N ARG A 94 5.90 2.28 -2.89
CA ARG A 94 5.77 2.28 -4.35
C ARG A 94 4.77 1.23 -4.79
N HIS A 95 3.94 1.58 -5.78
CA HIS A 95 3.08 0.61 -6.45
C HIS A 95 3.93 -0.31 -7.34
N ILE A 96 3.85 -1.62 -7.10
CA ILE A 96 4.65 -2.64 -7.81
C ILE A 96 3.82 -3.61 -8.65
N ALA A 97 2.55 -3.82 -8.32
CA ALA A 97 1.64 -4.73 -9.03
C ALA A 97 0.16 -4.40 -8.75
N THR A 98 -0.74 -4.94 -9.57
CA THR A 98 -2.21 -4.84 -9.44
C THR A 98 -2.87 -6.16 -9.79
#